data_AF-A0A9X1H7P7-F1
#
_entry.id   AF-A0A9X1H7P7-F1
#
_cell.length_a   1.000
_cell.length_b   1.000
_cell.length_c   1.000
_cell.angle_alpha   90.00
_cell.angle_beta   90.00
_cell.angle_gamma   90.00
#
_symmetry.space_group_name_H-M   'P 1'
#
loop_
_entity.id
_entity.type
_entity.pdbx_description
1 polymer ?
#
loop_
_entity_poly.entity_id
_entity_poly.type
_entity_poly.pdbx_seq_one_letter_code
_entity_poly.pdbx_strand_id
1 'polypeptide(L)'
;MNNNTLKQYKKAIQAKYEIEKKGKYFDYLYKPSRGKLRDLCWLIFENNPTQDDLNVFKNLLGLDFDHTKKNKFKEKKDKFRPIETFFKGETDPANIDAINMAAIFVDFEPRPFKKFYEMSKTEKPKKKPKKRSFFREIKSMFF
;
A
#
# COMPACT_ATOMS: atom_id res chain seq x y z
N MET A 1 6.52 -3.67 -17.68
CA MET A 1 5.70 -3.83 -16.44
C MET A 1 4.24 -3.73 -16.83
N ASN A 2 3.34 -4.58 -16.30
CA ASN A 2 1.91 -4.45 -16.61
C ASN A 2 1.37 -3.18 -15.91
N ASN A 3 1.10 -2.13 -16.67
CA ASN A 3 0.52 -0.87 -16.17
C ASN A 3 -0.77 -1.10 -15.34
N ASN A 4 -1.45 -2.23 -15.59
CA ASN A 4 -2.63 -2.64 -14.84
C ASN A 4 -2.33 -2.97 -13.37
N THR A 5 -1.24 -3.67 -13.06
CA THR A 5 -0.94 -4.10 -11.68
C THR A 5 -0.56 -2.92 -10.78
N LEU A 6 0.20 -1.95 -11.31
CA LEU A 6 0.51 -0.73 -10.57
C LEU A 6 -0.76 0.10 -10.29
N LYS A 7 -1.66 0.20 -11.28
CA LYS A 7 -2.95 0.88 -11.11
C LYS A 7 -3.81 0.20 -10.04
N GLN A 8 -3.83 -1.14 -10.01
CA GLN A 8 -4.51 -1.92 -8.97
C GLN A 8 -3.92 -1.66 -7.59
N TYR A 9 -2.59 -1.67 -7.46
CA TYR A 9 -1.90 -1.37 -6.20
C TYR A 9 -2.26 0.01 -5.66
N LYS A 10 -2.19 1.05 -6.50
CA LYS A 10 -2.58 2.41 -6.14
C LYS A 10 -4.04 2.50 -5.66
N LYS A 11 -4.97 1.87 -6.39
CA LYS A 11 -6.39 1.82 -6.01
C LYS A 11 -6.61 1.11 -4.68
N ALA A 12 -5.90 0.01 -4.43
CA ALA A 12 -6.01 -0.73 -3.17
C ALA A 12 -5.53 0.11 -1.99
N ILE A 13 -4.42 0.85 -2.14
CA ILE A 13 -3.93 1.78 -1.13
C ILE A 13 -4.94 2.91 -0.88
N GLN A 14 -5.52 3.50 -1.93
CA GLN A 14 -6.55 4.53 -1.76
C GLN A 14 -7.80 4.00 -1.03
N ALA A 15 -8.25 2.79 -1.36
CA ALA A 15 -9.37 2.16 -0.68
C ALA A 15 -9.06 1.93 0.82
N LYS A 16 -7.83 1.49 1.14
CA LYS A 16 -7.37 1.31 2.52
C LYS A 16 -7.26 2.66 3.25
N TYR A 17 -6.74 3.69 2.58
CA TYR A 17 -6.67 5.05 3.11
C TYR A 17 -8.05 5.59 3.54
N GLU A 18 -9.10 5.37 2.75
CA GLU A 18 -10.45 5.84 3.06
C GLU A 18 -11.01 5.24 4.37
N ILE A 19 -10.55 4.05 4.74
CA ILE A 19 -10.87 3.36 5.99
C ILE A 19 -9.96 3.90 7.11
N GLU A 20 -8.64 3.86 6.90
CA GLU A 20 -7.65 4.20 7.94
C GLU A 20 -7.63 5.68 8.32
N LYS A 21 -8.09 6.58 7.43
CA LYS A 21 -8.22 8.01 7.76
C LYS A 21 -9.21 8.28 8.89
N LYS A 22 -10.05 7.29 9.25
CA LYS A 22 -10.97 7.30 10.40
C LYS A 22 -10.46 6.45 11.58
N GLY A 23 -9.27 5.88 11.47
CA GLY A 23 -8.70 4.92 12.41
C GLY A 23 -7.64 5.52 13.32
N LYS A 24 -6.64 4.70 13.65
CA LYS A 24 -5.59 4.98 14.66
C LYS A 24 -4.86 6.30 14.43
N TYR A 25 -4.61 6.67 13.17
CA TYR A 25 -3.87 7.88 12.80
C TYR A 25 -4.76 8.98 12.24
N PHE A 26 -6.02 9.07 12.70
CA PHE A 26 -7.01 10.07 12.28
C PHE A 26 -6.45 11.50 12.23
N ASP A 27 -5.74 11.93 13.28
CA ASP A 27 -5.20 13.30 13.39
C ASP A 27 -4.24 13.65 12.25
N TYR A 28 -3.57 12.65 11.70
CA TYR A 28 -2.62 12.78 10.60
C TYR A 28 -3.27 12.58 9.23
N LEU A 29 -4.18 11.60 9.12
CA LEU A 29 -4.72 11.12 7.84
C LEU A 29 -6.05 11.76 7.43
N TYR A 30 -6.88 12.30 8.35
CA TYR A 30 -8.17 12.90 7.98
C TYR A 30 -8.00 14.16 7.11
N LYS A 31 -7.00 14.98 7.46
CA LYS A 31 -6.56 16.16 6.68
C LYS A 31 -5.04 16.11 6.56
N PRO A 32 -4.50 15.31 5.63
CA PRO A 32 -3.06 15.12 5.51
C PRO A 32 -2.41 16.41 5.00
N SER A 33 -1.27 16.74 5.61
CA SER A 33 -0.37 17.79 5.16
C SER A 33 1.04 17.23 5.15
N ARG A 34 1.97 17.86 4.40
CA ARG A 34 3.38 17.42 4.38
C ARG A 34 3.98 17.30 5.78
N GLY A 35 3.62 18.21 6.69
CA GLY A 35 4.06 18.17 8.08
C GLY A 35 3.49 16.97 8.83
N LYS A 36 2.18 16.75 8.72
CA LYS A 36 1.51 15.61 9.37
C LYS A 36 2.02 14.27 8.85
N LEU A 37 2.21 14.12 7.54
CA LEU A 37 2.73 12.90 6.95
C LEU A 37 4.18 12.64 7.36
N ARG A 38 5.00 13.69 7.47
CA ARG A 38 6.36 13.57 8.01
C ARG A 38 6.32 13.10 9.47
N ASP A 39 5.49 13.71 10.31
CA ASP A 39 5.43 13.37 11.73
C ASP A 39 4.86 11.95 11.94
N LEU A 40 3.88 11.55 11.14
CA LEU A 40 3.37 10.18 11.09
C LEU A 40 4.44 9.17 10.64
N CYS A 41 5.23 9.52 9.62
CA CYS A 41 6.34 8.68 9.18
C CYS A 41 7.33 8.44 10.31
N TRP A 42 7.70 9.48 11.05
CA TRP A 42 8.56 9.32 12.22
C TRP A 42 7.94 8.36 13.26
N LEU A 43 6.66 8.54 13.57
CA LEU A 43 5.94 7.71 14.54
C LEU A 43 5.86 6.24 14.12
N ILE A 44 5.62 5.94 12.84
CA ILE A 44 5.57 4.55 12.36
C ILE A 44 6.94 3.89 12.46
N PHE A 45 8.00 4.60 12.04
CA PHE A 45 9.35 4.05 12.03
C PHE A 45 10.02 4.01 13.42
N GLU A 46 9.49 4.74 14.41
CA GLU A 46 9.85 4.50 15.81
C GLU A 46 9.25 3.19 16.37
N ASN A 47 8.16 2.69 15.79
CA ASN A 47 7.41 1.54 16.29
C ASN A 47 7.72 0.25 15.50
N ASN A 48 8.99 -0.16 15.50
CA ASN A 48 9.49 -1.42 14.89
C ASN A 48 9.12 -1.61 13.40
N PRO A 49 9.73 -0.83 12.48
CA PRO A 49 9.52 -1.00 11.05
C PRO A 49 10.12 -2.33 10.55
N THR A 50 9.54 -2.90 9.50
CA THR A 50 10.16 -4.05 8.83
C THR A 50 11.38 -3.61 8.02
N GLN A 51 12.26 -4.55 7.68
CA GLN A 51 13.43 -4.25 6.84
C GLN A 51 13.02 -3.68 5.47
N ASP A 52 11.88 -4.13 4.93
CA ASP A 52 11.34 -3.59 3.69
C ASP A 52 10.85 -2.15 3.84
N ASP A 53 10.23 -1.82 4.97
CA ASP A 53 9.80 -0.45 5.27
C ASP A 53 11.02 0.48 5.37
N LEU A 54 12.10 0.02 6.04
CA LEU A 54 13.37 0.75 6.10
C LEU A 54 13.98 1.01 4.72
N ASN A 55 13.91 0.03 3.81
CA ASN A 55 14.38 0.21 2.44
C ASN A 55 13.53 1.25 1.68
N VAL A 56 12.21 1.23 1.85
CA VAL A 56 11.31 2.23 1.25
C VAL A 56 11.62 3.64 1.77
N PHE A 57 11.83 3.78 3.08
CA PHE A 57 12.21 5.04 3.70
C PHE A 57 13.52 5.57 3.12
N LYS A 58 14.54 4.71 3.05
CA LYS A 58 15.84 5.05 2.48
C LYS A 58 15.73 5.51 1.03
N ASN A 59 14.96 4.82 0.21
CA ASN A 59 14.79 5.15 -1.20
C ASN A 59 14.09 6.52 -1.38
N LEU A 60 13.04 6.80 -0.61
CA LEU A 60 12.30 8.06 -0.73
C LEU A 60 13.10 9.27 -0.23
N LEU A 61 13.76 9.13 0.92
CA LEU A 61 14.39 10.25 1.64
C LEU A 61 15.89 10.38 1.35
N GLY A 62 16.51 9.33 0.82
CA GLY A 62 17.94 9.25 0.54
C GLY A 62 18.81 9.18 1.80
N LEU A 63 18.26 8.69 2.91
CA LEU A 63 18.96 8.57 4.19
C LEU A 63 18.45 7.38 4.99
N ASP A 64 19.34 6.77 5.77
CA ASP A 64 18.98 5.69 6.68
C ASP A 64 18.20 6.24 7.88
N PHE A 65 17.18 5.49 8.32
CA PHE A 65 16.43 5.85 9.52
C PHE A 65 17.33 5.75 10.74
N ASP A 66 17.45 6.85 11.46
CA ASP A 66 18.32 6.98 12.62
C ASP A 66 17.64 7.91 13.63
N HIS A 67 17.33 7.38 14.80
CA HIS A 67 16.65 8.09 15.89
C HIS A 67 17.43 9.36 16.31
N THR A 68 18.75 9.39 16.13
CA THR A 68 19.60 10.53 16.49
C THR A 68 19.58 11.65 15.44
N LYS A 69 19.11 11.36 14.21
CA LYS A 69 19.16 12.28 13.05
C LYS A 69 17.82 12.95 12.73
N LYS A 70 16.96 13.14 13.74
CA LYS A 70 15.64 13.77 13.60
C LYS A 70 15.67 15.13 12.88
N ASN A 71 16.74 15.91 13.05
CA ASN A 71 16.88 17.22 12.40
C ASN A 71 17.03 17.09 10.87
N LYS A 72 17.83 16.14 10.37
CA LYS A 72 17.99 15.88 8.93
C LYS A 72 16.69 15.42 8.27
N PHE A 73 15.86 14.71 9.03
CA PHE A 73 14.54 14.27 8.59
C PHE A 73 13.56 15.44 8.39
N LYS A 74 13.62 16.47 9.24
CA LYS A 74 12.76 17.67 9.14
C LYS A 74 12.92 18.41 7.80
N GLU A 75 14.12 18.37 7.22
CA GLU A 75 14.47 19.03 5.96
C GLU A 75 13.85 18.35 4.73
N LYS A 76 13.41 17.09 4.83
CA LYS A 76 12.89 16.30 3.69
C LYS A 76 11.38 16.45 3.47
N LYS A 77 10.77 17.53 3.99
CA LYS A 77 9.31 17.79 3.91
C LYS A 77 8.75 17.70 2.48
N ASP A 78 9.51 18.13 1.47
CA ASP A 78 9.06 18.14 0.08
C ASP A 78 8.87 16.75 -0.52
N LYS A 79 9.54 15.72 0.03
CA LYS A 79 9.38 14.33 -0.41
C LYS A 79 8.00 13.75 -0.08
N PHE A 80 7.26 14.37 0.84
CA PHE A 80 5.91 13.97 1.20
C PHE A 80 4.81 14.64 0.36
N ARG A 81 5.15 15.65 -0.46
CA ARG A 81 4.19 16.29 -1.37
C ARG A 81 3.45 15.29 -2.28
N PRO A 82 4.13 14.36 -2.99
CA PRO A 82 3.43 13.40 -3.86
C PRO A 82 2.52 12.42 -3.10
N ILE A 83 2.78 12.17 -1.82
CA ILE A 83 1.95 11.30 -0.98
C ILE A 83 0.70 12.06 -0.51
N GLU A 84 0.87 13.32 -0.13
CA GLU A 84 -0.23 14.22 0.23
C GLU A 84 -1.24 14.33 -0.91
N THR A 85 -0.78 14.71 -2.10
CA THR A 85 -1.65 14.91 -3.27
C THR A 85 -2.27 13.59 -3.76
N PHE A 86 -1.59 12.46 -3.54
CA PHE A 86 -2.14 11.13 -3.81
C PHE A 86 -3.31 10.76 -2.89
N PHE A 87 -3.17 11.00 -1.58
CA PHE A 87 -4.23 10.77 -0.59
C PHE A 87 -5.42 11.71 -0.77
N LYS A 88 -5.18 12.94 -1.22
CA LYS A 88 -6.26 13.87 -1.59
C LYS A 88 -6.93 13.54 -2.93
N GLY A 89 -6.38 12.60 -3.70
CA GLY A 89 -6.89 12.27 -5.03
C GLY A 89 -6.60 13.33 -6.10
N GLU A 90 -5.75 14.32 -5.80
CA GLU A 90 -5.41 15.42 -6.69
C GLU A 90 -4.47 14.98 -7.82
N THR A 91 -3.58 14.02 -7.53
CA THR A 91 -2.56 13.57 -8.48
C THR A 91 -2.36 12.07 -8.43
N ASP A 92 -1.98 11.48 -9.55
CA ASP A 92 -1.49 10.11 -9.62
C ASP A 92 0.05 10.07 -9.71
N PRO A 93 0.79 9.85 -8.60
CA PRO A 93 2.25 9.90 -8.62
C PRO A 93 2.85 8.77 -9.48
N ALA A 94 3.85 9.10 -10.29
CA ALA A 94 4.65 8.11 -11.02
C ALA A 94 5.74 7.47 -10.13
N ASN A 95 6.11 8.13 -9.03
CA ASN A 95 7.17 7.68 -8.13
C ASN A 95 6.70 6.49 -7.28
N ILE A 96 7.29 5.32 -7.53
CA ILE A 96 6.98 4.07 -6.83
C ILE A 96 7.34 4.15 -5.34
N ASP A 97 8.41 4.84 -4.96
CA ASP A 97 8.81 4.99 -3.55
C ASP A 97 7.78 5.81 -2.77
N ALA A 98 7.20 6.84 -3.39
CA ALA A 98 6.12 7.61 -2.78
C ALA A 98 4.86 6.75 -2.58
N ILE A 99 4.52 5.90 -3.56
CA ILE A 99 3.38 4.97 -3.46
C ILE A 99 3.63 3.92 -2.38
N ASN A 100 4.85 3.38 -2.29
CA ASN A 100 5.22 2.43 -1.24
C ASN A 100 5.15 3.07 0.15
N MET A 101 5.60 4.31 0.30
CA MET A 101 5.39 5.03 1.57
C MET A 101 3.90 5.24 1.87
N ALA A 102 3.09 5.56 0.86
CA ALA A 102 1.65 5.67 1.06
C ALA A 102 1.05 4.35 1.59
N ALA A 103 1.52 3.20 1.10
CA ALA A 103 1.12 1.88 1.60
C ALA A 103 1.49 1.67 3.08
N ILE A 104 2.68 2.11 3.51
CA ILE A 104 3.13 2.04 4.91
C ILE A 104 2.23 2.88 5.82
N PHE A 105 1.86 4.10 5.40
CA PHE A 105 1.02 5.01 6.20
C PHE A 105 -0.38 4.47 6.51
N VAL A 106 -0.89 3.58 5.67
CA VAL A 106 -2.23 2.99 5.81
C VAL A 106 -2.17 1.50 6.16
N ASP A 107 -0.99 1.02 6.57
CA ASP A 107 -0.75 -0.38 6.91
C ASP A 107 -1.32 -1.36 5.85
N PHE A 108 -1.08 -1.06 4.58
CA PHE A 108 -1.48 -1.94 3.48
C PHE A 108 -0.45 -3.05 3.28
N GLU A 109 -0.81 -4.29 3.61
CA GLU A 109 -0.11 -5.50 3.17
C GLU A 109 -0.76 -6.00 1.87
N PRO A 110 -0.03 -6.31 0.79
CA PRO A 110 1.39 -6.64 0.70
C PRO A 110 2.28 -5.49 0.18
N ARG A 111 3.19 -4.99 1.02
CA ARG A 111 4.14 -3.92 0.69
C ARG A 111 5.60 -4.42 0.76
N PRO A 112 6.52 -3.90 -0.08
CA PRO A 112 6.35 -2.89 -1.13
C PRO A 112 5.77 -3.48 -2.44
N PHE A 113 5.61 -2.65 -3.48
CA PHE A 113 5.00 -3.04 -4.78
C PHE A 113 5.54 -4.34 -5.38
N LYS A 114 6.82 -4.66 -5.19
CA LYS A 114 7.42 -5.92 -5.65
C LYS A 114 6.66 -7.14 -5.08
N LYS A 115 6.34 -7.14 -3.78
CA LYS A 115 5.57 -8.22 -3.14
C LYS A 115 4.15 -8.29 -3.69
N PHE A 116 3.48 -7.15 -3.84
CA PHE A 116 2.15 -7.09 -4.46
C PHE A 116 2.16 -7.68 -5.88
N TYR A 117 3.18 -7.33 -6.67
CA TYR A 117 3.33 -7.81 -8.03
C TYR A 117 3.56 -9.33 -8.08
N GLU A 118 4.39 -9.89 -7.20
CA GLU A 118 4.63 -11.34 -7.09
C GLU A 118 3.37 -12.10 -6.64
N MET A 119 2.61 -11.55 -5.70
CA MET A 119 1.33 -12.11 -5.26
C MET A 119 0.31 -12.13 -6.40
N SER A 120 0.22 -11.05 -7.19
CA SER A 120 -0.69 -10.98 -8.35
C SER A 120 -0.37 -12.00 -9.45
N LYS A 121 0.87 -12.50 -9.52
CA LYS A 121 1.29 -13.54 -10.49
C LYS A 121 0.94 -14.95 -10.03
N THR A 122 0.93 -15.19 -8.72
CA THR A 122 0.65 -16.50 -8.12
C THR A 122 -0.85 -16.75 -8.02
N GLU A 123 -1.68 -15.70 -7.98
CA GLU A 123 -3.14 -15.76 -8.16
C GLU A 123 -3.60 -15.94 -9.62
N LYS A 124 -2.92 -16.81 -10.40
CA LYS A 124 -3.58 -17.38 -11.59
C LYS A 124 -4.87 -18.07 -11.11
N PRO A 125 -6.01 -17.91 -11.82
CA PRO A 125 -7.31 -18.32 -11.30
C PRO A 125 -7.26 -19.81 -10.95
N LYS A 126 -7.48 -20.14 -9.67
CA LYS A 126 -7.97 -21.47 -9.30
C LYS A 126 -9.21 -21.68 -10.17
N LYS A 127 -9.11 -22.58 -11.17
CA LYS A 127 -10.23 -23.00 -11.99
C LYS A 127 -11.41 -23.23 -11.05
N LYS A 128 -12.50 -22.48 -11.23
CA LYS A 128 -13.76 -22.78 -10.53
C LYS A 128 -13.99 -24.29 -10.68
N PRO A 129 -14.28 -25.05 -9.61
CA PRO A 129 -14.58 -26.47 -9.78
C PRO A 129 -15.73 -26.55 -10.78
N LYS A 130 -15.50 -27.27 -11.90
CA LYS A 130 -16.56 -27.63 -12.84
C LYS A 130 -17.67 -28.23 -11.98
N LYS A 131 -18.83 -27.57 -11.90
CA LYS A 131 -20.04 -28.22 -11.42
C LYS A 131 -20.26 -29.40 -12.35
N ARG A 132 -19.84 -30.60 -11.95
CA ARG A 132 -20.26 -31.84 -12.59
C ARG A 132 -21.77 -31.86 -12.44
N SER A 133 -22.46 -31.78 -13.58
CA SER A 133 -23.90 -31.88 -13.67
C SER A 133 -24.34 -33.24 -13.13
N PHE A 134 -24.78 -33.28 -11.88
CA PHE A 134 -25.29 -34.49 -11.20
C PHE A 134 -26.65 -34.97 -11.78
N PHE A 135 -27.22 -34.23 -12.73
CA PHE A 135 -28.59 -34.46 -13.23
C PHE A 135 -28.73 -35.42 -14.42
N ARG A 136 -27.70 -36.20 -14.77
CA ARG A 136 -27.80 -37.22 -15.83
C ARG A 136 -27.87 -38.67 -15.34
N GLU A 137 -27.70 -38.93 -14.05
CA GLU A 137 -27.61 -40.31 -13.54
C GLU A 137 -28.91 -40.82 -12.89
N ILE A 138 -29.84 -39.93 -12.51
CA ILE A 138 -31.11 -40.36 -11.86
C ILE A 138 -32.14 -40.86 -12.88
N LYS A 139 -31.99 -40.55 -14.17
CA LYS A 139 -32.99 -40.92 -15.19
C LYS A 139 -32.89 -42.36 -15.71
N SER A 140 -31.87 -43.14 -15.34
CA SER A 140 -31.75 -44.55 -15.74
C SER A 140 -32.03 -45.56 -14.62
N MET A 141 -32.55 -45.11 -13.47
CA MET A 141 -32.99 -46.00 -12.39
C MET A 141 -34.52 -46.13 -12.29
N PHE A 142 -35.27 -45.53 -13.22
CA PHE A 142 -36.74 -45.55 -13.21
C PHE A 142 -37.38 -45.95 -14.54
N PHE A 143 -36.64 -46.64 -15.42
CA PHE A 143 -37.19 -47.41 -16.53
C PHE A 143 -36.44 -48.73 -16.67
#